data_AF-A0A352B1X4-F1
#
_entry.id   AF-A0A352B1X4-F1
#
_cell.length_a   1.000
_cell.length_b   1.000
_cell.length_c   1.000
_cell.angle_alpha   90.00
_cell.angle_beta   90.00
_cell.angle_gamma   90.00
#
_symmetry.space_group_name_H-M   'P 1'
#
loop_
_entity.id
_entity.type
_entity.pdbx_description
1 polymer ?
#
loop_
_entity_poly.entity_id
_entity_poly.type
_entity_poly.pdbx_seq_one_letter_code
_entity_poly.pdbx_strand_id
1 'polypeptide(L)'
;MIKKLIALLLPLVLSGCAALPTKLDVQTGPELAPAVAQEFSYYTPAGPAQNASPQEIVSGFLAAGTGPQNDYAVARQFLSQEFAQRWNPENQTIIRTGAPFYRQSGDSLVVVDLNVGARIDDQGRYQDS
;
A
#
# COMPACT_ATOMS: atom_id res chain seq x y z
N MET A 1 -41.71 43.43 5.32
CA MET A 1 -41.95 41.96 5.29
C MET A 1 -40.66 41.14 5.41
N ILE A 2 -39.53 41.57 4.85
CA ILE A 2 -38.21 40.90 4.92
C ILE A 2 -37.73 40.57 6.34
N LYS A 3 -37.88 41.48 7.33
CA LYS A 3 -37.49 41.22 8.73
C LYS A 3 -38.24 40.05 9.38
N LYS A 4 -39.51 39.82 9.00
CA LYS A 4 -40.31 38.69 9.49
C LYS A 4 -39.86 37.37 8.85
N LEU A 5 -39.36 37.42 7.62
CA LEU A 5 -38.81 36.26 6.91
C LEU A 5 -37.50 35.78 7.55
N ILE A 6 -36.62 36.72 7.93
CA ILE A 6 -35.32 36.41 8.56
C ILE A 6 -35.51 35.79 9.95
N ALA A 7 -36.45 36.33 10.76
CA ALA A 7 -36.75 35.79 12.08
C ALA A 7 -37.32 34.37 12.04
N LEU A 8 -38.02 33.99 10.96
CA LEU A 8 -38.58 32.66 10.77
C LEU A 8 -37.54 31.64 10.26
N LEU A 9 -36.55 32.10 9.49
CA LEU A 9 -35.49 31.24 8.94
C LEU A 9 -34.36 30.93 9.94
N LEU A 10 -34.14 31.79 10.94
CA LEU A 10 -33.07 31.66 11.92
C LEU A 10 -33.05 30.32 12.72
N PRO A 11 -34.18 29.76 13.20
CA PRO A 11 -34.15 28.49 13.92
C PRO A 11 -33.85 27.28 13.03
N LEU A 12 -34.12 27.38 11.71
CA LEU A 12 -33.95 26.27 10.77
C LEU A 12 -32.46 25.96 10.48
N VAL A 13 -31.58 26.95 10.68
CA VAL A 13 -30.13 26.81 10.48
C VAL A 13 -29.44 26.28 11.75
N LEU A 14 -30.08 26.38 12.92
CA LEU A 14 -29.53 25.91 14.20
C LEU A 14 -29.80 24.42 14.49
N SER A 15 -30.70 23.76 13.76
CA SER A 15 -30.99 22.32 13.94
C SER A 15 -30.02 21.38 13.20
N GLY A 16 -28.91 21.90 12.69
CA GLY A 16 -27.89 21.13 11.94
C GLY A 16 -26.87 20.40 12.80
N CYS A 17 -27.19 19.99 14.03
CA CYS A 17 -26.30 19.11 14.79
C CYS A 17 -26.17 17.78 14.02
N ALA A 18 -25.01 17.51 13.44
CA ALA A 18 -24.72 16.24 12.79
C ALA A 18 -24.86 15.10 13.80
N ALA A 19 -25.91 14.29 13.67
CA ALA A 19 -26.08 13.10 14.48
C ALA A 19 -25.14 12.01 13.95
N LEU A 20 -24.23 11.54 14.79
CA LEU A 20 -23.44 10.35 14.48
C LEU A 20 -24.40 9.16 14.32
N PRO A 21 -24.29 8.35 13.26
CA PRO A 21 -25.14 7.17 13.08
C PRO A 21 -24.92 6.23 14.26
N THR A 22 -25.97 6.03 15.06
CA THR A 22 -25.96 5.12 16.22
C THR A 22 -26.08 3.65 15.82
N LYS A 23 -26.36 3.40 14.54
CA LYS A 23 -26.39 2.07 13.94
C LYS A 23 -25.28 2.00 12.90
N LEU A 24 -24.13 1.49 13.33
CA LEU A 24 -23.08 1.05 12.43
C LEU A 24 -23.30 -0.43 12.15
N ASP A 25 -23.19 -0.79 10.89
CA ASP A 25 -23.17 -2.20 10.49
C ASP A 25 -21.79 -2.77 10.84
N VAL A 26 -21.63 -3.17 12.10
CA VAL A 26 -20.39 -3.76 12.60
C VAL A 26 -20.28 -5.17 12.04
N GLN A 27 -19.38 -5.34 11.08
CA GLN A 27 -19.05 -6.65 10.53
C GLN A 27 -18.07 -7.37 11.47
N THR A 28 -18.35 -8.62 11.80
CA THR A 28 -17.43 -9.46 12.59
C THR A 28 -16.27 -9.89 11.69
N GLY A 29 -15.06 -9.46 12.04
CA GLY A 29 -13.85 -9.97 11.41
C GLY A 29 -13.55 -11.43 11.80
N PRO A 30 -12.60 -12.09 11.15
CA PRO A 30 -12.18 -13.44 11.54
C PRO A 30 -11.68 -13.47 12.99
N GLU A 31 -11.87 -14.60 13.67
CA GLU A 31 -11.32 -14.87 15.02
C GLU A 31 -9.80 -14.64 14.99
N LEU A 32 -9.32 -13.66 15.76
CA LEU A 32 -7.89 -13.39 15.90
C LEU A 32 -7.35 -14.36 16.96
N ALA A 33 -6.67 -15.42 16.54
CA ALA A 33 -5.91 -16.25 17.46
C ALA A 33 -4.93 -15.37 18.25
N PRO A 34 -4.70 -15.62 19.55
CA PRO A 34 -3.66 -14.93 20.31
C PRO A 34 -2.37 -15.00 19.51
N ALA A 35 -1.71 -13.86 19.33
CA ALA A 35 -0.39 -13.84 18.73
C ALA A 35 0.50 -14.75 19.59
N VAL A 36 0.71 -15.98 19.12
CA VAL A 36 1.89 -16.76 19.47
C VAL A 36 3.04 -15.77 19.32
N ALA A 37 3.88 -15.67 20.34
CA ALA A 37 5.10 -14.88 20.27
C ALA A 37 5.98 -15.51 19.19
N GLN A 38 5.64 -15.26 17.92
CA GLN A 38 6.45 -15.56 16.78
C GLN A 38 7.64 -14.64 16.97
N GLU A 39 8.78 -15.20 17.35
CA GLU A 39 10.04 -14.59 17.01
C GLU A 39 10.04 -14.46 15.50
N PHE A 40 9.61 -13.31 14.99
CA PHE A 40 9.70 -12.99 13.58
C PHE A 40 11.19 -12.94 13.28
N SER A 41 11.73 -14.05 12.79
CA SER A 41 12.99 -14.02 12.06
C SER A 41 12.74 -13.18 10.83
N TYR A 42 13.03 -11.89 10.95
CA TYR A 42 12.88 -10.97 9.85
C TYR A 42 13.87 -11.40 8.76
N TYR A 43 13.32 -11.87 7.66
CA TYR A 43 14.11 -12.11 6.46
C TYR A 43 14.71 -10.77 6.02
N THR A 44 16.04 -10.67 6.06
CA THR A 44 16.80 -9.55 5.50
C THR A 44 17.21 -9.96 4.09
N PRO A 45 16.63 -9.37 3.04
CA PRO A 45 17.02 -9.65 1.66
C PRO A 45 18.48 -9.26 1.42
N ALA A 46 19.12 -9.91 0.44
CA ALA A 46 20.44 -9.48 -0.03
C ALA A 46 20.30 -8.24 -0.93
N GLY A 47 21.33 -7.37 -0.90
CA GLY A 47 21.43 -6.24 -1.82
C GLY A 47 21.78 -6.66 -3.26
N PRO A 48 21.87 -5.70 -4.20
CA PRO A 48 22.19 -5.99 -5.59
C PRO A 48 23.60 -6.59 -5.74
N ALA A 49 23.71 -7.65 -6.54
CA ALA A 49 24.99 -8.27 -6.87
C ALA A 49 25.78 -7.42 -7.87
N GLN A 50 27.11 -7.46 -7.77
CA GLN A 50 27.97 -6.87 -8.81
C GLN A 50 27.75 -7.59 -10.14
N ASN A 51 27.68 -6.81 -11.22
CA ASN A 51 27.45 -7.31 -12.59
C ASN A 51 26.12 -8.06 -12.78
N ALA A 52 25.14 -7.85 -11.89
CA ALA A 52 23.79 -8.37 -12.07
C ALA A 52 23.19 -7.89 -13.40
N SER A 53 22.53 -8.79 -14.12
CA SER A 53 21.75 -8.48 -15.31
C SER A 53 20.57 -7.54 -14.97
N PRO A 54 20.00 -6.82 -15.95
CA PRO A 54 18.82 -5.99 -15.72
C PRO A 54 17.65 -6.77 -15.09
N GLN A 55 17.44 -8.02 -15.48
CA GLN A 55 16.39 -8.86 -14.91
C GLN A 55 16.69 -9.20 -13.44
N GLU A 56 17.93 -9.52 -13.10
CA GLU A 56 18.32 -9.82 -11.72
C GLU A 56 18.14 -8.60 -10.82
N ILE A 57 18.48 -7.40 -11.30
CA ILE A 57 18.23 -6.14 -10.58
C ILE A 57 16.73 -5.95 -10.31
N VAL A 58 15.87 -6.13 -11.32
CA VAL A 58 14.43 -5.96 -11.15
C VAL A 58 13.83 -7.03 -10.23
N SER A 59 14.23 -8.29 -10.39
CA SER A 59 13.76 -9.37 -9.50
C SER A 59 14.23 -9.19 -8.05
N GLY A 60 15.45 -8.69 -7.86
CA GLY A 60 16.03 -8.42 -6.55
C GLY A 60 15.33 -7.26 -5.85
N PHE A 61 15.00 -6.19 -6.58
CA PHE A 61 14.17 -5.10 -6.05
C PHE A 61 12.80 -5.59 -5.56
N LEU A 62 12.11 -6.41 -6.37
CA LEU A 62 10.80 -6.97 -5.99
C LEU A 62 10.88 -7.91 -4.78
N ALA A 63 11.95 -8.71 -4.69
CA ALA A 63 12.19 -9.57 -3.54
C ALA A 63 12.55 -8.76 -2.29
N ALA A 64 13.38 -7.72 -2.44
CA ALA A 64 13.78 -6.84 -1.35
C ALA A 64 12.61 -6.01 -0.79
N GLY A 65 11.57 -5.80 -1.61
CA GLY A 65 10.31 -5.18 -1.18
C GLY A 65 9.54 -5.92 -0.09
N THR A 66 9.91 -7.17 0.27
CA THR A 66 9.32 -7.87 1.43
C THR A 66 10.03 -7.58 2.75
N GLY A 67 11.13 -6.81 2.72
CA GLY A 67 11.90 -6.41 3.90
C GLY A 67 11.64 -4.96 4.29
N PRO A 68 10.64 -4.66 5.15
CA PRO A 68 10.30 -3.28 5.52
C PRO A 68 11.31 -2.63 6.49
N GLN A 69 12.36 -3.37 6.90
CA GLN A 69 13.30 -2.90 7.92
C GLN A 69 14.02 -1.64 7.44
N ASN A 70 14.18 -0.67 8.36
CA ASN A 70 14.85 0.60 8.09
C ASN A 70 14.28 1.32 6.84
N ASP A 71 12.96 1.35 6.68
CA ASP A 71 12.28 1.97 5.54
C ASP A 71 12.74 1.35 4.20
N TYR A 72 12.62 0.02 4.11
CA TYR A 72 12.97 -0.76 2.93
C TYR A 72 14.42 -0.53 2.45
N ALA A 73 15.35 -0.36 3.39
CA ALA A 73 16.73 0.06 3.09
C ALA A 73 17.42 -0.82 2.04
N VAL A 74 17.16 -2.13 2.02
CA VAL A 74 17.73 -3.04 1.01
C VAL A 74 17.10 -2.83 -0.35
N ALA A 75 15.78 -2.67 -0.46
CA ALA A 75 15.11 -2.40 -1.74
C ALA A 75 15.60 -1.09 -2.36
N ARG A 76 15.84 -0.07 -1.53
CA ARG A 76 16.41 1.22 -1.98
C ARG A 76 17.81 1.08 -2.60
N GLN A 77 18.58 0.05 -2.27
CA GLN A 77 19.90 -0.20 -2.88
C GLN A 77 19.82 -0.58 -4.36
N PHE A 78 18.68 -1.11 -4.82
CA PHE A 78 18.47 -1.46 -6.23
C PHE A 78 18.07 -0.25 -7.09
N LEU A 79 17.76 0.89 -6.46
CA LEU A 79 17.32 2.11 -7.13
C LEU A 79 18.51 3.05 -7.36
N SER A 80 18.41 3.91 -8.37
CA SER A 80 19.32 5.04 -8.49
C SER A 80 19.16 5.97 -7.28
N GLN A 81 20.21 6.72 -6.94
CA GLN A 81 20.20 7.61 -5.77
C GLN A 81 19.00 8.58 -5.78
N GLU A 82 18.70 9.17 -6.94
CA GLU A 82 17.57 10.07 -7.12
C GLU A 82 16.23 9.35 -6.91
N PHE A 83 16.06 8.16 -7.50
CA PHE A 83 14.79 7.43 -7.43
C PHE A 83 14.55 6.86 -6.03
N ALA A 84 15.61 6.45 -5.33
CA ALA A 84 15.57 5.99 -3.96
C ALA A 84 15.03 7.03 -2.98
N GLN A 85 15.16 8.34 -3.26
CA GLN A 85 14.65 9.40 -2.36
C GLN A 85 13.15 9.67 -2.54
N ARG A 86 12.62 9.43 -3.75
CA ARG A 86 11.24 9.74 -4.13
C ARG A 86 10.32 8.53 -4.15
N TRP A 87 10.87 7.33 -4.16
CA TRP A 87 10.09 6.09 -4.10
C TRP A 87 9.39 5.98 -2.73
N ASN A 88 8.06 5.95 -2.76
CA ASN A 88 7.20 5.71 -1.60
C ASN A 88 6.61 4.29 -1.66
N PRO A 89 7.09 3.34 -0.85
CA PRO A 89 6.56 1.97 -0.81
C PRO A 89 5.12 1.90 -0.26
N GLU A 90 4.65 2.91 0.47
CA GLU A 90 3.32 2.90 1.11
C GLU A 90 2.19 3.38 0.19
N ASN A 91 2.51 3.94 -0.99
CA ASN A 91 1.49 4.47 -1.90
C ASN A 91 0.46 3.42 -2.35
N GLN A 92 0.89 2.16 -2.48
CA GLN A 92 0.02 1.05 -2.87
C GLN A 92 0.71 -0.27 -2.54
N THR A 93 -0.04 -1.22 -1.98
CA THR A 93 0.40 -2.60 -1.86
C THR A 93 -0.38 -3.49 -2.83
N ILE A 94 0.34 -4.29 -3.61
CA ILE A 94 -0.24 -5.22 -4.59
C ILE A 94 0.01 -6.64 -4.08
N ILE A 95 -1.07 -7.40 -3.91
CA ILE A 95 -1.02 -8.83 -3.60
C ILE A 95 -1.02 -9.59 -4.92
N ARG A 96 0.11 -10.23 -5.21
CA ARG A 96 0.28 -11.05 -6.41
C ARG A 96 -0.06 -12.52 -6.15
N THR A 97 -0.53 -13.20 -7.19
CA THR A 97 -0.80 -14.64 -7.16
C THR A 97 0.16 -15.35 -8.11
N GLY A 98 0.93 -16.31 -7.61
CA GLY A 98 1.93 -17.03 -8.41
C GLY A 98 3.20 -16.22 -8.70
N ALA A 99 4.01 -16.73 -9.63
CA ALA A 99 5.29 -16.15 -10.01
C ALA A 99 5.12 -15.02 -11.05
N PRO A 100 5.98 -13.98 -11.02
CA PRO A 100 5.97 -12.92 -12.01
C PRO A 100 6.60 -13.41 -13.32
N PHE A 101 6.16 -12.86 -14.45
CA PHE A 101 6.80 -13.06 -15.74
C PHE A 101 7.64 -11.84 -16.10
N TYR A 102 8.86 -12.07 -16.56
CA TYR A 102 9.79 -11.02 -16.97
C TYR A 102 9.92 -11.02 -18.49
N ARG A 103 9.76 -9.85 -19.10
CA ARG A 103 9.99 -9.63 -20.53
C ARG A 103 11.03 -8.56 -20.70
N GLN A 104 12.13 -8.91 -21.35
CA GLN A 104 13.14 -7.93 -21.71
C GLN A 104 12.69 -7.14 -22.94
N SER A 105 12.91 -5.83 -22.91
CA SER A 105 12.57 -4.89 -23.98
C SER A 105 13.81 -4.06 -24.28
N GLY A 106 14.57 -4.45 -25.31
CA GLY A 106 15.89 -3.86 -25.58
C GLY A 106 16.94 -4.20 -24.51
N ASP A 107 17.92 -3.32 -24.32
CA ASP A 107 19.13 -3.66 -23.57
C ASP A 107 19.00 -3.47 -22.04
N SER A 108 18.17 -2.51 -21.59
CA SER A 108 18.12 -2.08 -20.19
C SER A 108 16.73 -1.99 -19.58
N LEU A 109 15.68 -2.29 -20.36
CA LEU A 109 14.30 -2.27 -19.87
C LEU A 109 13.79 -3.69 -19.66
N VAL A 110 13.30 -3.95 -18.45
CA VAL A 110 12.62 -5.19 -18.07
C VAL A 110 11.20 -4.84 -17.67
N VAL A 111 10.24 -5.45 -18.36
CA VAL A 111 8.82 -5.36 -18.06
C VAL A 111 8.43 -6.56 -17.21
N VAL A 112 7.71 -6.31 -16.12
CA VAL A 112 7.23 -7.35 -15.22
C VAL A 112 5.71 -7.46 -15.35
N ASP A 113 5.23 -8.63 -15.75
CA ASP A 113 3.82 -8.95 -15.75
C ASP A 113 3.48 -9.70 -14.45
N LEU A 114 2.51 -9.16 -13.71
CA LEU A 114 2.05 -9.69 -12.43
C LEU A 114 0.60 -10.12 -12.57
N ASN A 115 0.29 -11.33 -12.10
CA ASN A 115 -1.09 -11.71 -11.81
C ASN A 115 -1.48 -11.09 -10.47
N VAL A 116 -2.32 -10.05 -10.51
CA VAL A 116 -2.79 -9.36 -9.30
C VAL A 116 -4.01 -10.11 -8.76
N GLY A 117 -3.92 -10.57 -7.52
CA GLY A 117 -5.05 -11.15 -6.79
C GLY A 117 -5.85 -10.08 -6.05
N ALA A 118 -5.16 -9.11 -5.44
CA ALA A 118 -5.79 -8.03 -4.70
C ALA A 118 -4.88 -6.81 -4.56
N ARG A 119 -5.46 -5.70 -4.10
CA ARG A 119 -4.77 -4.45 -3.78
C ARG A 119 -5.15 -3.98 -2.39
N ILE A 120 -4.22 -3.30 -1.73
CA ILE A 120 -4.47 -2.55 -0.51
C ILE A 120 -4.17 -1.09 -0.83
N ASP A 121 -5.16 -0.23 -0.64
CA ASP A 121 -5.02 1.22 -0.85
C ASP A 121 -4.27 1.90 0.31
N ASP A 122 -4.07 3.22 0.18
CA ASP A 122 -3.39 4.07 1.15
C ASP A 122 -4.11 4.14 2.52
N GLN A 123 -5.39 3.77 2.57
CA GLN A 123 -6.20 3.68 3.80
C GLN A 123 -6.22 2.26 4.38
N GLY A 124 -5.45 1.32 3.80
CA GLY A 124 -5.37 -0.05 4.27
C GLY A 124 -6.58 -0.92 3.87
N ARG A 125 -7.43 -0.46 2.94
CA ARG A 125 -8.60 -1.24 2.52
C ARG A 125 -8.22 -2.26 1.47
N TYR A 126 -8.58 -3.51 1.74
CA TYR A 126 -8.44 -4.62 0.80
C TYR A 126 -9.48 -4.52 -0.33
N GLN A 127 -9.02 -4.70 -1.57
CA GLN A 127 -9.85 -4.73 -2.78
C GLN A 127 -9.43 -5.93 -3.64
N ASP A 128 -10.35 -6.88 -3.86
CA ASP A 128 -10.15 -7.97 -4.81
C ASP A 128 -10.04 -7.42 -6.25
N SER A 129 -9.21 -8.07 -7.07
CA SER A 129 -9.00 -7.71 -8.49
C SER A 129 -9.97 -8.39 -9.45
#